data_AF-A0A447RWH7-F1
#
_entry.id   AF-A0A447RWH7-F1
#
_cell.length_a   1.000
_cell.length_b   1.000
_cell.length_c   1.000
_cell.angle_alpha   90.00
_cell.angle_beta   90.00
_cell.angle_gamma   90.00
#
_symmetry.space_group_name_H-M   'P 1'
#
loop_
_entity.id
_entity.type
_entity.pdbx_description
1 polymer ?
#
loop_
_entity_poly.entity_id
_entity_poly.type
_entity_poly.pdbx_seq_one_letter_code
_entity_poly.pdbx_strand_id
1 'polypeptide(L)'
;MWRRLIYHPEVNYALRQTLVLCLPVAIGLLLGHLQQGLLFSLVPACCNIAGLDTPHKRFFKRLIIGGCLFAGCSLVVQLLLAQAIPLPFILSGLALLLGVTAEISSLHARLLPASLIAAIFTLSLAGNMPIWEPLLIYAFGTLWYGVFNWFWFWLWREQPLRESLSLLYRELADYCEAKYSLLTPAYRSLDRPAAAAHPPAESGRSDYPVLSADAYAGR
;
A
#
# COMPACT_ATOMS: atom_id res chain seq x y z
N MET A 1 9.80 7.86 23.33
CA MET A 1 9.60 6.66 22.46
C MET A 1 8.30 6.69 21.67
N TRP A 2 7.16 7.08 22.26
CA TRP A 2 5.84 7.16 21.57
C TRP A 2 5.78 8.00 20.30
N ARG A 3 6.44 9.16 20.28
CA ARG A 3 6.54 9.99 19.06
C ARG A 3 7.17 9.20 17.90
N ARG A 4 8.28 8.49 18.12
CA ARG A 4 8.96 7.71 17.07
C ARG A 4 8.10 6.58 16.48
N LEU A 5 7.22 5.98 17.30
CA LEU A 5 6.30 4.92 16.85
C LEU A 5 5.14 5.50 16.03
N ILE A 6 4.58 6.62 16.44
CA ILE A 6 3.50 7.34 15.73
C ILE A 6 4.03 7.95 14.40
N TYR A 7 5.31 8.29 14.34
CA TYR A 7 5.96 8.80 13.13
C TYR A 7 6.38 7.70 12.14
N HIS A 8 6.26 6.42 12.48
CA HIS A 8 6.52 5.35 11.50
C HIS A 8 5.36 5.27 10.49
N PRO A 9 5.66 5.29 9.18
CA PRO A 9 4.64 5.31 8.12
C PRO A 9 3.71 4.10 8.17
N GLU A 10 4.27 2.93 8.46
CA GLU A 10 3.53 1.67 8.54
C GLU A 10 2.56 1.64 9.73
N VAL A 11 2.96 2.26 10.85
CA VAL A 11 2.11 2.35 12.03
C VAL A 11 0.94 3.30 11.78
N ASN A 12 1.18 4.45 11.16
CA ASN A 12 0.11 5.39 10.81
C ASN A 12 -0.87 4.79 9.78
N TYR A 13 -0.34 4.04 8.81
CA TYR A 13 -1.14 3.29 7.84
C TYR A 13 -1.99 2.20 8.52
N ALA A 14 -1.39 1.36 9.37
CA ALA A 14 -2.08 0.33 10.11
C ALA A 14 -3.15 0.91 11.05
N LEU A 15 -2.86 2.05 11.68
CA LEU A 15 -3.79 2.72 12.59
C LEU A 15 -4.99 3.31 11.84
N ARG A 16 -4.78 3.90 10.66
CA ARG A 16 -5.87 4.32 9.77
C ARG A 16 -6.76 3.14 9.38
N GLN A 17 -6.17 2.04 8.92
CA GLN A 17 -6.93 0.87 8.46
C GLN A 17 -7.71 0.20 9.58
N THR A 18 -7.10 0.06 10.76
CA THR A 18 -7.78 -0.51 11.94
C THR A 18 -8.90 0.39 12.44
N LEU A 19 -8.73 1.72 12.44
CA LEU A 19 -9.81 2.67 12.78
C LEU A 19 -10.96 2.62 11.79
N VAL A 20 -10.68 2.59 10.49
CA VAL A 20 -11.69 2.47 9.45
C VAL A 20 -12.57 1.24 9.67
N LEU A 21 -11.95 0.11 10.02
CA LEU A 21 -12.63 -1.17 10.19
C LEU A 21 -13.37 -1.25 11.53
N CYS A 22 -12.77 -0.70 12.59
CA CYS A 22 -13.29 -0.82 13.95
C CYS A 22 -14.43 0.16 14.25
N LEU A 23 -14.40 1.38 13.69
CA LEU A 23 -15.44 2.39 13.93
C LEU A 23 -16.86 1.90 13.58
N PRO A 24 -17.11 1.32 12.38
CA PRO A 24 -18.43 0.80 12.05
C PRO A 24 -18.89 -0.35 12.95
N VAL A 25 -17.96 -1.22 13.34
CA VAL A 25 -18.26 -2.35 14.24
C VAL A 25 -18.62 -1.84 15.64
N ALA A 26 -17.86 -0.88 16.17
CA ALA A 26 -18.12 -0.28 17.47
C ALA A 26 -19.48 0.45 17.49
N ILE A 27 -19.80 1.19 16.43
CA ILE A 27 -21.10 1.87 16.28
C ILE A 27 -22.24 0.85 16.15
N GLY A 28 -22.06 -0.21 15.36
CA GLY A 28 -23.06 -1.29 15.23
C GLY A 28 -23.29 -2.08 16.53
N LEU A 29 -22.25 -2.21 17.36
CA LEU A 29 -22.35 -2.84 18.67
C LEU A 29 -23.09 -1.94 19.68
N LEU A 30 -22.85 -0.63 19.64
CA LEU A 30 -23.56 0.36 20.48
C LEU A 30 -25.03 0.52 20.11
N LEU A 31 -25.38 0.38 18.83
CA LEU A 31 -26.76 0.50 18.34
C LEU A 31 -27.56 -0.82 18.44
N GLY A 32 -26.94 -1.92 18.89
CA GLY A 32 -27.60 -3.22 19.01
C GLY A 32 -27.91 -3.90 17.66
N HIS A 33 -27.31 -3.44 16.56
CA HIS A 33 -27.47 -3.98 15.21
C HIS A 33 -26.13 -4.52 14.70
N LEU A 34 -25.60 -5.52 15.42
CA LEU A 34 -24.28 -6.09 15.18
C LEU A 34 -24.10 -6.61 13.74
N GLN A 35 -25.16 -7.21 13.17
CA GLN A 35 -25.15 -7.71 11.80
C GLN A 35 -24.93 -6.59 10.79
N GLN A 36 -25.65 -5.46 10.92
CA GLN A 36 -25.49 -4.32 10.03
C GLN A 36 -24.11 -3.64 10.21
N GLY A 37 -23.60 -3.55 11.45
CA GLY A 37 -22.26 -3.03 11.72
C GLY A 37 -21.14 -3.88 11.12
N LEU A 38 -21.25 -5.21 11.20
CA LEU A 38 -20.32 -6.14 10.57
C LEU A 38 -20.35 -6.03 9.04
N LEU A 39 -21.56 -5.97 8.45
CA LEU A 39 -21.73 -5.80 7.01
C LEU A 39 -21.13 -4.48 6.53
N PHE A 40 -21.32 -3.41 7.29
CA PHE A 40 -20.76 -2.11 6.97
C PHE A 40 -19.22 -2.08 7.08
N SER A 41 -18.63 -2.80 8.04
CA SER A 41 -17.16 -2.90 8.20
C SER A 41 -16.49 -3.73 7.10
N LEU A 42 -17.23 -4.68 6.52
CA LEU A 42 -16.75 -5.50 5.42
C LEU A 42 -16.50 -4.72 4.14
N VAL A 43 -17.29 -3.66 3.89
CA VAL A 43 -17.12 -2.81 2.70
C VAL A 43 -15.78 -2.07 2.69
N PRO A 44 -15.35 -1.39 3.78
CA PRO A 44 -13.99 -0.88 3.90
C PRO A 44 -12.90 -1.93 3.78
N ALA A 45 -13.11 -3.16 4.27
CA ALA A 45 -12.15 -4.25 4.10
C ALA A 45 -11.98 -4.61 2.61
N CYS A 46 -13.08 -4.73 1.86
CA CYS A 46 -13.03 -4.93 0.40
C CYS A 46 -12.36 -3.74 -0.31
N CYS A 47 -12.62 -2.51 0.13
CA CYS A 47 -11.97 -1.33 -0.45
C CYS A 47 -10.45 -1.29 -0.22
N ASN A 48 -10.00 -1.75 0.95
CA ASN A 48 -8.59 -1.90 1.29
C ASN A 48 -7.93 -2.97 0.39
N ILE A 49 -8.54 -4.15 0.26
CA ILE A 49 -8.06 -5.21 -0.64
C ILE A 49 -7.94 -4.72 -2.09
N ALA A 50 -8.89 -3.89 -2.55
CA ALA A 50 -8.86 -3.26 -3.87
C ALA A 50 -7.73 -2.25 -4.07
N GLY A 51 -6.95 -1.93 -3.02
CA GLY A 51 -5.84 -0.98 -3.08
C GLY A 51 -6.28 0.45 -3.38
N LEU A 52 -7.49 0.81 -2.92
CA LEU A 52 -8.06 2.15 -3.07
C LEU A 52 -7.41 3.18 -2.14
N ASP A 53 -6.52 2.75 -1.25
CA ASP A 53 -5.97 3.51 -0.11
C ASP A 53 -4.91 4.55 -0.50
N THR A 54 -4.37 4.38 -1.71
CA THR A 54 -3.25 5.16 -2.25
C THR A 54 -3.74 6.53 -2.75
N PRO A 55 -3.32 7.64 -2.13
CA PRO A 55 -3.79 8.99 -2.46
C PRO A 55 -3.11 9.45 -3.76
N HIS A 56 -3.77 9.23 -4.89
CA HIS A 56 -3.34 9.78 -6.17
C HIS A 56 -4.29 10.91 -6.61
N LYS A 57 -3.87 11.77 -7.56
CA LYS A 57 -4.72 12.83 -8.15
C LYS A 57 -6.07 12.32 -8.69
N ARG A 58 -6.18 11.01 -8.92
CA ARG A 58 -7.39 10.31 -9.41
C ARG A 58 -8.02 9.39 -8.35
N PHE A 59 -7.73 9.57 -7.06
CA PHE A 59 -8.27 8.76 -5.96
C PHE A 59 -9.80 8.66 -6.00
N PHE A 60 -10.51 9.79 -6.06
CA PHE A 60 -11.97 9.80 -6.14
C PHE A 60 -12.49 9.09 -7.39
N LYS A 61 -11.81 9.23 -8.53
CA LYS A 61 -12.20 8.52 -9.76
C LYS A 61 -12.09 7.00 -9.57
N ARG A 62 -11.00 6.51 -8.96
CA ARG A 62 -10.81 5.09 -8.67
C ARG A 62 -11.82 4.58 -7.64
N LEU A 63 -12.12 5.38 -6.62
CA LEU A 63 -13.12 5.03 -5.60
C LEU A 63 -14.52 4.89 -6.21
N ILE A 64 -14.92 5.81 -7.08
CA ILE A 64 -16.20 5.74 -7.79
C ILE A 64 -16.23 4.50 -8.70
N ILE A 65 -15.16 4.22 -9.46
CA ILE A 65 -15.09 3.03 -10.32
C ILE A 65 -15.23 1.74 -9.48
N GLY A 66 -14.52 1.64 -8.36
CA GLY A 66 -14.62 0.49 -7.45
C GLY A 66 -16.00 0.36 -6.82
N GLY A 67 -16.58 1.46 -6.34
CA GLY A 67 -17.94 1.48 -5.78
C GLY A 67 -18.99 1.08 -6.81
N CYS A 68 -18.92 1.59 -8.04
CA CYS A 68 -19.78 1.20 -9.14
C CYS A 68 -19.61 -0.28 -9.51
N LEU A 69 -18.38 -0.80 -9.48
CA LEU A 69 -18.12 -2.21 -9.76
C LEU A 69 -18.71 -3.13 -8.68
N PHE A 70 -18.56 -2.78 -7.40
CA PHE A 70 -19.15 -3.53 -6.28
C PHE A 70 -20.67 -3.50 -6.31
N ALA A 71 -21.25 -2.31 -6.53
CA ALA A 71 -22.68 -2.11 -6.72
C ALA A 71 -23.22 -2.90 -7.93
N GLY A 72 -22.53 -2.83 -9.07
CA GLY A 72 -22.90 -3.56 -10.28
C GLY A 72 -22.81 -5.07 -10.09
N CYS A 73 -21.77 -5.57 -9.43
CA CYS A 73 -21.62 -7.00 -9.15
C CYS A 73 -22.71 -7.51 -8.20
N SER A 74 -23.03 -6.74 -7.16
CA SER A 74 -24.14 -7.02 -6.23
C SER A 74 -25.49 -7.07 -6.94
N LEU A 75 -25.77 -6.10 -7.83
CA LEU A 75 -27.00 -6.03 -8.61
C LEU A 75 -27.13 -7.20 -9.59
N VAL A 76 -26.06 -7.53 -10.32
CA VAL A 76 -26.01 -8.69 -11.22
C VAL A 76 -26.33 -9.97 -10.47
N VAL A 77 -25.70 -10.21 -9.32
CA VAL A 77 -26.00 -11.38 -8.46
C VAL A 77 -27.47 -11.44 -8.09
N GLN A 78 -28.06 -10.33 -7.64
CA GLN A 78 -29.47 -10.29 -7.23
C GLN A 78 -30.43 -10.53 -8.40
N LEU A 79 -30.15 -9.99 -9.59
CA LEU A 79 -30.94 -10.24 -10.80
C LEU A 79 -30.87 -11.71 -11.24
N LEU A 80 -29.67 -12.31 -11.22
CA LEU A 80 -29.50 -13.71 -11.57
C LEU A 80 -30.22 -14.63 -10.57
N LEU A 81 -30.24 -14.25 -9.29
CA LEU A 81 -30.97 -14.98 -8.26
C LEU A 81 -32.49 -14.86 -8.42
N ALA A 82 -32.99 -13.69 -8.83
CA ALA A 82 -34.41 -13.49 -9.13
C ALA A 82 -34.89 -14.34 -10.32
N GLN A 83 -34.00 -14.68 -11.25
CA GLN A 83 -34.27 -15.59 -12.38
C GLN A 83 -34.13 -17.08 -11.99
N ALA A 84 -34.00 -17.40 -10.70
CA ALA A 84 -33.88 -18.76 -10.16
C ALA A 84 -32.73 -19.58 -10.77
N ILE A 85 -31.64 -18.93 -11.18
CA ILE A 85 -30.47 -19.61 -11.73
C ILE A 85 -29.74 -20.34 -10.59
N PRO A 86 -29.31 -21.60 -10.78
CA PRO A 86 -28.56 -22.34 -9.77
C PRO A 86 -27.27 -21.62 -9.36
N LEU A 87 -27.09 -21.44 -8.05
CA LEU A 87 -25.93 -20.85 -7.37
C LEU A 87 -24.55 -21.21 -7.97
N PRO A 88 -24.23 -22.49 -8.27
CA PRO A 88 -22.90 -22.83 -8.80
C PRO A 88 -22.60 -22.18 -10.16
N PHE A 89 -23.61 -21.90 -10.98
CA PHE A 89 -23.42 -21.24 -12.27
C PHE A 89 -23.19 -19.73 -12.12
N ILE A 90 -23.82 -19.10 -11.14
CA ILE A 90 -23.62 -17.68 -10.83
C ILE A 90 -22.17 -17.45 -10.37
N LEU A 91 -21.71 -18.28 -9.42
CA LEU A 91 -20.35 -18.17 -8.88
C LEU A 91 -19.29 -18.50 -9.92
N SER A 92 -19.46 -19.57 -10.71
CA SER A 92 -18.49 -19.93 -11.75
C SER A 92 -18.44 -18.87 -12.86
N GLY A 93 -19.59 -18.34 -13.29
CA GLY A 93 -19.66 -17.27 -14.28
C GLY A 93 -18.98 -15.98 -13.81
N LEU A 94 -19.28 -15.54 -12.58
CA LEU A 94 -18.63 -14.35 -12.00
C LEU A 94 -17.13 -14.57 -11.77
N ALA A 95 -16.73 -15.73 -11.27
CA ALA A 95 -15.31 -16.04 -11.06
C ALA A 95 -14.53 -16.09 -12.37
N LEU A 96 -15.10 -16.64 -13.44
CA LEU A 96 -14.44 -16.66 -14.75
C LEU A 96 -14.37 -15.26 -15.37
N LEU A 97 -15.49 -14.53 -15.39
CA LEU A 97 -15.52 -13.18 -15.96
C LEU A 97 -14.59 -12.24 -15.21
N LEU A 98 -14.65 -12.25 -13.88
CA LEU A 98 -13.81 -11.38 -13.05
C LEU A 98 -12.35 -11.86 -13.01
N GLY A 99 -12.10 -13.17 -13.02
CA GLY A 99 -10.74 -13.73 -13.04
C GLY A 99 -9.99 -13.41 -14.33
N VAL A 100 -10.63 -13.59 -15.49
CA VAL A 100 -10.00 -13.30 -16.79
C VAL A 100 -9.74 -11.80 -16.96
N THR A 101 -10.67 -10.95 -16.49
CA THR A 101 -10.50 -9.50 -16.60
C THR A 101 -9.52 -8.92 -15.57
N ALA A 102 -9.18 -9.67 -14.51
CA ALA A 102 -8.20 -9.27 -13.51
C ALA A 102 -6.76 -9.22 -14.07
N GLU A 103 -6.42 -10.11 -15.01
CA GLU A 103 -5.08 -10.23 -15.61
C GLU A 103 -4.74 -9.08 -16.57
N ILE A 104 -5.73 -8.29 -17.01
CA ILE A 104 -5.54 -7.24 -18.02
C ILE A 104 -4.72 -6.06 -17.47
N SER A 105 -4.76 -5.81 -16.16
CA SER A 105 -4.11 -4.64 -15.57
C SER A 105 -3.90 -4.77 -14.07
N SER A 106 -2.80 -4.24 -13.55
CA SER A 106 -2.45 -4.26 -12.12
C SER A 106 -3.50 -3.63 -11.18
N LEU A 107 -4.29 -2.68 -11.69
CA LEU A 107 -5.41 -2.09 -10.95
C LEU A 107 -6.60 -3.06 -10.89
N HIS A 108 -6.90 -3.71 -12.01
CA HIS A 108 -7.98 -4.70 -12.13
C HIS A 108 -7.66 -5.94 -11.28
N ALA A 109 -6.39 -6.37 -11.26
CA ALA A 109 -5.91 -7.48 -10.44
C ALA A 109 -6.26 -7.37 -8.94
N ARG A 110 -6.40 -6.16 -8.40
CA ARG A 110 -6.78 -5.93 -6.99
C ARG A 110 -8.28 -5.69 -6.80
N LEU A 111 -8.91 -4.97 -7.74
CA LEU A 111 -10.34 -4.60 -7.65
C LEU A 111 -11.28 -5.79 -7.86
N LEU A 112 -10.91 -6.73 -8.73
CA LEU A 112 -11.77 -7.84 -9.12
C LEU A 112 -11.89 -8.95 -8.07
N PRO A 113 -10.83 -9.38 -7.35
CA PRO A 113 -11.02 -10.27 -6.21
C PRO A 113 -11.83 -9.58 -5.10
N ALA A 114 -11.68 -8.27 -4.90
CA ALA A 114 -12.51 -7.51 -3.95
C ALA A 114 -13.99 -7.48 -4.37
N SER A 115 -14.29 -7.34 -5.67
CA SER A 115 -15.67 -7.38 -6.16
C SER A 115 -16.28 -8.78 -6.08
N LEU A 116 -15.47 -9.82 -6.29
CA LEU A 116 -15.90 -11.21 -6.10
C LEU A 116 -16.29 -11.47 -4.64
N ILE A 117 -15.49 -10.97 -3.68
CA ILE A 117 -15.81 -11.06 -2.25
C ILE A 117 -17.16 -10.37 -1.97
N ALA A 118 -17.37 -9.14 -2.47
CA ALA A 118 -18.64 -8.43 -2.34
C ALA A 118 -19.84 -9.19 -2.96
N ALA A 119 -19.62 -9.88 -4.09
CA ALA A 119 -20.65 -10.73 -4.70
C ALA A 119 -21.02 -11.93 -3.81
N ILE A 120 -20.02 -12.63 -3.27
CA ILE A 120 -20.23 -13.77 -2.36
C ILE A 120 -20.99 -13.32 -1.10
N PHE A 121 -20.64 -12.15 -0.55
CA PHE A 121 -21.39 -11.58 0.58
C PHE A 121 -22.82 -11.23 0.21
N THR A 122 -23.05 -10.65 -0.97
CA THR A 122 -24.41 -10.35 -1.44
C THR A 122 -25.25 -11.63 -1.54
N LEU A 123 -24.65 -12.70 -2.07
CA LEU A 123 -25.25 -14.04 -2.12
C LEU A 123 -25.62 -14.57 -0.73
N SER A 124 -24.75 -14.38 0.26
CA SER A 124 -25.01 -14.79 1.65
C SER A 124 -26.15 -14.02 2.31
N LEU A 125 -26.49 -12.82 1.81
CA LEU A 125 -27.61 -12.01 2.30
C LEU A 125 -28.90 -12.26 1.53
N ALA A 126 -28.82 -12.97 0.41
CA ALA A 126 -29.94 -13.14 -0.47
C ALA A 126 -31.03 -14.00 0.18
N GLY A 127 -32.26 -13.48 0.18
CA GLY A 127 -33.40 -14.08 0.87
C GLY A 127 -33.67 -13.53 2.28
N ASN A 128 -32.73 -12.81 2.89
CA ASN A 128 -32.96 -12.11 4.17
C ASN A 128 -33.31 -10.62 4.00
N MET A 129 -32.91 -10.00 2.89
CA MET A 129 -32.99 -8.55 2.70
C MET A 129 -33.47 -8.16 1.30
N PRO A 130 -34.23 -7.06 1.14
CA PRO A 130 -34.59 -6.49 -0.15
C PRO A 130 -33.37 -6.14 -1.01
N ILE A 131 -33.58 -6.18 -2.33
CA ILE A 131 -32.58 -5.95 -3.41
C ILE A 131 -31.80 -4.63 -3.19
N TRP A 132 -32.47 -3.58 -2.69
CA TRP A 132 -31.87 -2.25 -2.52
C TRP A 132 -30.94 -2.11 -1.30
N GLU A 133 -31.09 -2.93 -0.27
CA GLU A 133 -30.32 -2.80 0.98
C GLU A 133 -28.82 -3.07 0.78
N PRO A 134 -28.41 -4.20 0.15
CA PRO A 134 -27.00 -4.44 -0.12
C PRO A 134 -26.37 -3.33 -0.98
N LEU A 135 -27.12 -2.82 -1.97
CA LEU A 135 -26.67 -1.73 -2.84
C LEU A 135 -26.36 -0.46 -2.04
N LEU A 136 -27.27 -0.09 -1.12
CA LEU A 136 -27.08 1.05 -0.23
C LEU A 136 -25.90 0.84 0.73
N ILE A 137 -25.74 -0.36 1.29
CA ILE A 137 -24.62 -0.66 2.20
C ILE A 137 -23.27 -0.54 1.47
N TYR A 138 -23.14 -1.06 0.24
CA TYR A 138 -21.92 -0.91 -0.54
C TYR A 138 -21.66 0.54 -0.94
N ALA A 139 -22.69 1.28 -1.34
CA ALA A 139 -22.57 2.70 -1.68
C ALA A 139 -22.17 3.55 -0.47
N PHE A 140 -22.83 3.37 0.68
CA PHE A 140 -22.50 4.10 1.91
C PHE A 140 -21.16 3.67 2.49
N GLY A 141 -20.81 2.38 2.44
CA GLY A 141 -19.54 1.86 2.94
C GLY A 141 -18.35 2.36 2.11
N THR A 142 -18.48 2.44 0.78
CA THR A 142 -17.45 3.01 -0.11
C THR A 142 -17.33 4.53 0.06
N LEU A 143 -18.45 5.24 0.26
CA LEU A 143 -18.45 6.67 0.59
C LEU A 143 -17.79 6.95 1.94
N TRP A 144 -18.16 6.19 2.98
CA TRP A 144 -17.55 6.29 4.31
C TRP A 144 -16.04 6.09 4.23
N TYR A 145 -15.61 5.06 3.50
CA TYR A 145 -14.19 4.79 3.28
C TYR A 145 -13.48 5.98 2.62
N GLY A 146 -14.07 6.56 1.57
CA GLY A 146 -13.55 7.74 0.89
C GLY A 146 -13.42 8.96 1.79
N VAL A 147 -14.48 9.26 2.55
CA VAL A 147 -14.53 10.42 3.48
C VAL A 147 -13.52 10.25 4.61
N PHE A 148 -13.44 9.07 5.22
CA PHE A 148 -12.50 8.81 6.29
C PHE A 148 -11.05 8.95 5.80
N ASN A 149 -10.75 8.39 4.63
CA ASN A 149 -9.43 8.51 4.01
C ASN A 149 -9.07 9.96 3.74
N TRP A 150 -10.00 10.73 3.19
CA TRP A 150 -9.82 12.17 2.97
C TRP A 150 -9.56 12.93 4.27
N PHE A 151 -10.37 12.68 5.30
CA PHE A 151 -10.21 13.28 6.62
C PHE A 151 -8.85 12.94 7.25
N TRP A 152 -8.43 11.68 7.16
CA TRP A 152 -7.13 11.23 7.67
C TRP A 152 -5.96 11.92 6.95
N PHE A 153 -6.04 12.05 5.63
CA PHE A 153 -5.01 12.77 4.87
C PHE A 153 -4.97 14.27 5.17
N TRP A 154 -6.13 14.88 5.38
CA TRP A 154 -6.21 16.26 5.81
C TRP A 154 -5.53 16.47 7.16
N LEU A 155 -5.73 15.54 8.11
CA LEU A 155 -5.12 15.57 9.44
C LEU A 155 -3.60 15.34 9.42
N TRP A 156 -3.06 14.62 8.43
CA TRP A 156 -1.63 14.23 8.34
C TRP A 156 -0.87 14.74 7.10
N ARG A 157 -1.34 15.84 6.50
CA ARG A 157 -0.92 16.35 5.19
C ARG A 157 0.60 16.58 5.01
N GLU A 158 1.37 16.75 6.09
CA GLU A 158 2.81 17.01 6.03
C GLU A 158 3.73 15.77 5.95
N GLN A 159 3.22 14.58 6.25
CA GLN A 159 4.06 13.38 6.43
C GLN A 159 4.53 12.69 5.13
N PRO A 160 3.67 12.42 4.12
CA PRO A 160 4.11 11.74 2.89
C PRO A 160 5.11 12.54 2.05
N LEU A 161 5.10 13.87 2.18
CA LEU A 161 6.05 14.76 1.53
C LEU A 161 7.47 14.60 2.13
N ARG A 162 7.58 14.50 3.46
CA ARG A 162 8.86 14.35 4.16
C ARG A 162 9.54 13.02 3.85
N GLU A 163 8.76 11.97 3.66
CA GLU A 163 9.25 10.62 3.41
C GLU A 163 9.76 10.44 1.98
N SER A 164 9.01 10.95 1.01
CA SER A 164 9.43 11.03 -0.40
C SER A 164 10.75 11.79 -0.54
N LEU A 165 10.91 12.90 0.19
CA LEU A 165 12.16 13.65 0.25
C LEU A 165 13.30 12.83 0.86
N SER A 166 13.07 12.15 1.98
CA SER A 166 14.11 11.37 2.66
C SER A 166 14.67 10.21 1.81
N LEU A 167 13.81 9.50 1.07
CA LEU A 167 14.22 8.45 0.14
C LEU A 167 14.99 9.03 -1.04
N LEU A 168 14.53 10.16 -1.58
CA LEU A 168 15.22 10.84 -2.67
C LEU A 168 16.59 11.36 -2.25
N TYR A 169 16.73 11.86 -1.01
CA TYR A 169 18.03 12.26 -0.45
C TYR A 169 18.96 11.07 -0.21
N ARG A 170 18.44 9.90 0.19
CA ARG A 170 19.22 8.66 0.32
C ARG A 170 19.75 8.18 -1.02
N GLU A 171 18.88 8.06 -2.01
CA GLU A 171 19.27 7.71 -3.37
C GLU A 171 20.26 8.72 -3.97
N LEU A 172 20.08 10.01 -3.67
CA LEU A 172 21.03 11.04 -4.08
C LEU A 172 22.41 10.84 -3.43
N ALA A 173 22.45 10.50 -2.13
CA ALA A 173 23.69 10.23 -1.41
C ALA A 173 24.41 9.00 -1.97
N ASP A 174 23.69 7.90 -2.22
CA ASP A 174 24.24 6.68 -2.80
C ASP A 174 24.74 6.92 -4.23
N TYR A 175 24.03 7.72 -5.02
CA TYR A 175 24.49 8.14 -6.35
C TYR A 175 25.77 8.99 -6.29
N CYS A 176 25.85 9.91 -5.33
CA CYS A 176 27.05 10.70 -5.10
C CYS A 176 28.24 9.82 -4.70
N GLU A 177 28.05 8.88 -3.77
CA GLU A 177 29.06 7.91 -3.34
C GLU A 177 29.59 7.07 -4.53
N ALA A 178 28.68 6.56 -5.37
CA ALA A 178 29.02 5.83 -6.57
C ALA A 178 29.80 6.68 -7.59
N LYS A 179 29.47 7.97 -7.73
CA LYS A 179 30.21 8.87 -8.63
C LYS A 179 31.61 9.18 -8.08
N TYR A 180 31.75 9.41 -6.77
CA TYR A 180 33.04 9.61 -6.13
C TYR A 180 33.94 8.38 -6.25
N SER A 181 33.40 7.17 -6.09
CA SER A 181 34.17 5.94 -6.22
C SER A 181 34.63 5.65 -7.65
N LEU A 182 33.99 6.22 -8.67
CA LEU A 182 34.46 6.17 -10.06
C LEU A 182 35.52 7.23 -10.39
N LEU A 183 35.43 8.42 -9.77
CA LEU A 183 36.39 9.51 -9.95
C LEU A 183 37.70 9.27 -9.16
N THR A 184 37.63 8.55 -8.04
CA THR A 184 38.77 8.27 -7.14
C THR A 184 39.86 7.39 -7.80
N PRO A 185 39.52 6.32 -8.54
CA PRO A 185 40.48 5.56 -9.35
C PRO A 185 40.98 6.35 -10.56
N ALA A 186 40.12 7.16 -11.19
CA ALA A 186 40.44 7.94 -12.37
C ALA A 186 41.49 9.04 -12.09
N TYR A 187 41.37 9.78 -10.98
CA TYR A 187 42.42 10.73 -10.58
C TYR A 187 43.73 10.00 -10.23
N ARG A 188 43.64 8.84 -9.55
CA ARG A 188 44.81 8.03 -9.17
C ARG A 188 45.58 7.48 -10.39
N SER A 189 44.93 7.29 -11.54
CA SER A 189 45.59 6.96 -12.81
C SER A 189 46.17 8.16 -13.55
N LEU A 190 45.60 9.36 -13.38
CA LEU A 190 46.10 10.61 -13.96
C LEU A 190 47.35 11.15 -13.24
N ASP A 191 47.52 10.85 -11.94
CA ASP A 191 48.76 11.14 -11.19
C ASP A 191 49.91 10.17 -11.51
N ARG A 192 49.66 9.11 -12.30
CA ARG A 192 50.64 8.05 -12.55
C ARG A 192 51.60 8.19 -13.76
N PRO A 193 51.82 9.37 -14.39
CA PRO A 193 52.95 9.53 -15.31
C PRO A 193 54.05 10.50 -14.86
N ALA A 194 54.12 10.94 -13.59
CA ALA A 194 55.21 11.81 -13.12
C ALA A 194 56.17 11.18 -12.08
N ALA A 195 55.75 10.17 -11.33
CA ALA A 195 56.58 9.58 -10.27
C ALA A 195 57.62 8.53 -10.75
N ALA A 196 57.63 8.18 -12.05
CA ALA A 196 58.55 7.18 -12.59
C ALA A 196 59.90 7.76 -13.09
N ALA A 197 60.18 9.05 -12.87
CA ALA A 197 61.33 9.73 -13.47
C ALA A 197 62.32 10.39 -12.48
N HIS A 198 62.39 9.95 -11.21
CA HIS A 198 63.49 10.39 -10.33
C HIS A 198 64.11 9.21 -9.56
N PRO A 199 65.45 9.03 -9.62
CA PRO A 199 66.18 7.97 -8.90
C PRO A 199 66.22 8.25 -7.38
N PRO A 200 66.50 7.24 -6.54
CA PRO A 200 66.36 7.38 -5.09
C PRO A 200 67.50 8.25 -4.53
N ALA A 201 67.15 9.28 -3.76
CA ALA A 201 68.09 10.00 -2.91
C ALA A 201 67.75 9.70 -1.44
N GLU A 202 68.77 9.21 -0.72
CA GLU A 202 68.77 8.87 0.69
C GLU A 202 68.41 10.02 1.63
N SER A 203 68.03 9.61 2.85
CA SER A 203 68.30 10.26 4.14
C SER A 203 67.37 11.38 4.59
N GLY A 204 66.56 11.08 5.62
CA GLY A 204 65.84 12.08 6.42
C GLY A 204 64.89 11.49 7.45
N ARG A 205 65.44 10.94 8.53
CA ARG A 205 64.78 10.40 9.73
C ARG A 205 63.83 11.41 10.42
N SER A 206 62.58 11.01 10.71
CA SER A 206 61.78 11.43 11.89
C SER A 206 60.43 10.69 11.89
N ASP A 207 60.33 9.53 12.55
CA ASP A 207 59.76 9.35 13.91
C ASP A 207 58.23 9.46 13.99
N TYR A 208 57.55 8.32 13.79
CA TYR A 208 56.30 7.98 14.49
C TYR A 208 56.28 6.46 14.76
N PRO A 209 55.96 6.01 15.98
CA PRO A 209 55.98 4.60 16.33
C PRO A 209 54.83 3.85 15.66
N VAL A 210 55.20 2.80 14.94
CA VAL A 210 54.29 1.78 14.43
C VAL A 210 53.73 1.00 15.62
N LEU A 211 52.50 1.29 16.02
CA LEU A 211 51.69 0.35 16.80
C LEU A 211 51.36 -0.81 15.86
N SER A 212 52.03 -1.94 16.09
CA SER A 212 51.91 -3.17 15.33
C SER A 212 50.47 -3.70 15.37
N ALA A 213 49.99 -4.06 14.20
CA ALA A 213 48.67 -4.60 13.93
C ALA A 213 48.59 -6.11 14.22
N ASP A 214 48.96 -6.54 15.42
CA ASP A 214 48.91 -7.96 15.83
C ASP A 214 47.88 -8.29 16.93
N ALA A 215 46.96 -7.36 17.25
CA ALA A 215 46.00 -7.54 18.35
C ALA A 215 44.56 -7.96 17.96
N TYR A 216 44.25 -8.19 16.67
CA TYR A 216 42.89 -8.56 16.25
C TYR A 216 42.83 -9.70 15.21
N ALA A 217 43.73 -10.67 15.30
CA ALA A 217 43.56 -11.98 14.66
C ALA A 217 43.12 -13.00 15.72
N GLY A 218 41.82 -13.06 15.99
CA GLY A 218 41.27 -13.91 17.05
C GLY A 218 39.75 -14.00 17.09
N ARG A 219 39.07 -14.07 15.94
CA ARG A 219 37.85 -14.88 15.69
C ARG A 219 37.38 -14.73 14.24
#